data_AF-A0A318J1T2-F1
#
_entry.id   AF-A0A318J1T2-F1
#
_cell.length_a   1.000
_cell.length_b   1.000
_cell.length_c   1.000
_cell.angle_alpha   90.00
_cell.angle_beta   90.00
_cell.angle_gamma   90.00
#
_symmetry.space_group_name_H-M   'P 1'
#
loop_
_entity.id
_entity.type
_entity.pdbx_description
1 polymer ?
#
loop_
_entity_poly.entity_id
_entity_poly.type
_entity_poly.pdbx_seq_one_letter_code
_entity_poly.pdbx_strand_id
1 'polypeptide(L)'
;MNSRLQAKTIERTPTMHYKNYDIFVIAFPRPDGHWSASGEVQKYGAEGLEIAQQFSGSFKAASETQAKLAVIRDAKMKIDAILAELN
;
A
#
# COMPACT_ATOMS: atom_id res chain seq x y z
N MET A 1 22.73 7.59 -30.37
CA MET A 1 21.48 8.08 -29.77
C MET A 1 21.20 7.21 -28.55
N ASN A 2 21.49 7.71 -27.34
CA ASN A 2 21.30 6.94 -26.11
C ASN A 2 19.86 7.12 -25.62
N SER A 3 19.03 6.14 -25.91
CA SER A 3 17.69 6.01 -25.34
C SER A 3 17.82 5.63 -23.87
N ARG A 4 18.14 6.59 -23.00
CA ARG A 4 17.85 6.45 -21.57
C ARG A 4 16.33 6.46 -21.49
N LEU A 5 15.75 5.26 -21.39
CA LEU A 5 14.41 5.09 -20.84
C LEU A 5 14.47 5.78 -19.48
N GLN A 6 14.01 7.03 -19.42
CA GLN A 6 13.63 7.64 -18.16
C GLN A 6 12.61 6.65 -17.60
N ALA A 7 13.02 5.90 -16.58
CA ALA A 7 12.08 5.23 -15.71
C ALA A 7 11.15 6.34 -15.27
N LYS A 8 9.98 6.40 -15.92
CA LYS A 8 8.94 7.34 -15.55
C LYS A 8 8.56 6.87 -14.17
N THR A 9 9.17 7.47 -13.14
CA THR A 9 8.79 7.28 -11.76
C THR A 9 7.30 7.56 -11.78
N ILE A 10 6.50 6.49 -11.75
CA ILE A 10 5.08 6.63 -11.55
C ILE A 10 5.04 7.27 -10.17
N GLU A 11 4.77 8.57 -10.10
CA GLU A 11 4.55 9.27 -8.84
C GLU A 11 3.31 8.62 -8.23
N ARG A 12 3.53 7.52 -7.53
CA ARG A 12 2.55 6.94 -6.64
C ARG A 12 2.65 7.82 -5.41
N THR A 13 1.69 8.72 -5.24
CA THR A 13 1.55 9.43 -3.97
C THR A 13 1.10 8.41 -2.93
N PRO A 14 1.86 8.19 -1.85
CA PRO A 14 1.44 7.26 -0.81
C PRO A 14 0.18 7.78 -0.14
N THR A 15 -0.71 6.86 0.21
CA THR A 15 -1.89 7.19 1.01
C THR A 15 -1.47 7.65 2.41
N MET A 16 -0.38 7.07 2.94
CA MET A 16 0.24 7.55 4.16
C MET A 16 1.70 7.10 4.30
N HIS A 17 2.45 7.84 5.10
CA HIS A 17 3.76 7.44 5.61
C HIS A 17 3.60 6.82 7.01
N TYR A 18 4.28 5.69 7.25
CA TYR A 18 4.31 5.03 8.55
C TYR A 18 5.71 4.48 8.85
N LYS A 19 6.38 5.06 9.85
CA LYS A 19 7.80 4.77 10.14
C LYS A 19 8.64 4.98 8.87
N ASN A 20 9.51 4.01 8.52
CA ASN A 20 10.34 4.07 7.32
C ASN A 20 9.65 3.39 6.11
N TYR A 21 8.32 3.39 6.06
CA TYR A 21 7.54 2.77 5.00
C TYR A 21 6.42 3.69 4.48
N ASP A 22 6.19 3.59 3.18
CA ASP A 22 5.11 4.22 2.44
C ASP A 22 3.99 3.19 2.26
N ILE A 23 2.75 3.57 2.58
CA ILE A 23 1.57 2.71 2.44
C ILE A 23 0.70 3.28 1.32
N PHE A 24 0.46 2.46 0.30
CA PHE A 24 -0.43 2.74 -0.82
C PHE A 24 -1.72 1.98 -0.62
N VAL A 25 -2.86 2.65 -0.78
CA VAL A 25 -4.17 2.02 -0.63
C VAL A 25 -5.08 2.44 -1.77
N ILE A 26 -5.68 1.44 -2.40
CA ILE A 26 -6.67 1.61 -3.45
C ILE A 26 -7.95 0.94 -2.95
N ALA A 27 -9.06 1.68 -2.97
CA ALA A 27 -10.38 1.17 -2.67
C ALA A 27 -11.27 1.25 -3.90
N PHE A 28 -12.15 0.27 -4.07
CA PHE A 28 -13.08 0.17 -5.18
C PHE A 28 -14.44 -0.34 -4.69
N PRO A 29 -15.54 0.23 -5.21
CA PRO A 29 -16.88 -0.23 -4.89
C PRO A 29 -17.15 -1.59 -5.54
N ARG A 30 -18.00 -2.39 -4.90
CA ARG A 30 -18.45 -3.70 -5.39
C ARG A 30 -19.93 -3.65 -5.78
N PRO A 31 -20.39 -4.54 -6.68
CA PRO A 31 -21.80 -4.63 -7.06
C PRO A 31 -22.76 -4.97 -5.90
N ASP A 32 -22.27 -5.53 -4.80
CA ASP A 32 -23.08 -5.88 -3.61
C ASP A 32 -23.24 -4.73 -2.61
N GLY A 33 -22.96 -3.48 -3.03
CA GLY A 33 -23.09 -2.28 -2.18
C GLY A 33 -21.97 -2.13 -1.14
N HIS A 34 -20.96 -3.01 -1.16
CA HIS A 34 -19.81 -2.95 -0.27
C HIS A 34 -18.59 -2.36 -0.97
N TRP A 35 -17.56 -2.08 -0.19
CA TRP A 35 -16.26 -1.64 -0.67
C TRP A 35 -15.22 -2.71 -0.44
N SER A 36 -14.31 -2.85 -1.39
CA SER A 36 -13.06 -3.58 -1.24
C SER A 36 -11.88 -2.64 -1.35
N ALA A 37 -10.79 -2.98 -0.68
CA ALA A 37 -9.55 -2.23 -0.76
C ALA A 37 -8.36 -3.18 -0.77
N SER A 38 -7.31 -2.77 -1.46
CA SER A 38 -6.02 -3.43 -1.51
C SER A 38 -4.95 -2.39 -1.20
N GLY A 39 -3.84 -2.83 -0.61
CA GLY A 39 -2.71 -1.95 -0.38
C GLY A 39 -1.37 -2.61 -0.64
N GLU A 40 -0.35 -1.77 -0.70
CA GLU A 40 1.03 -2.14 -0.92
C GLU A 40 1.86 -1.31 0.06
N VAL A 41 2.98 -1.87 0.56
CA VAL A 41 3.97 -1.05 1.28
C VAL A 41 5.29 -1.03 0.56
N GLN A 42 6.02 0.04 0.75
CA GLN A 42 7.34 0.22 0.17
C GLN A 42 8.23 0.86 1.23
N LYS A 43 9.51 0.50 1.28
CA LYS A 43 10.44 1.22 2.15
C LYS A 43 10.62 2.65 1.63
N TYR A 44 10.64 3.61 2.55
CA TYR A 44 10.82 5.01 2.21
C TYR A 44 12.11 5.22 1.42
N GLY A 45 12.02 5.93 0.30
CA GLY A 45 13.17 6.18 -0.58
C GLY A 45 13.58 5.01 -1.48
N ALA A 46 12.83 3.90 -1.51
CA ALA A 46 13.15 2.78 -2.39
C ALA A 46 12.76 2.99 -3.87
N GLU A 47 12.16 4.13 -4.24
CA GLU A 47 11.81 4.52 -5.62
C GLU A 47 11.10 3.44 -6.48
N GLY A 48 10.34 2.55 -5.85
CA GLY A 48 9.63 1.45 -6.53
C GLY A 48 10.50 0.23 -6.86
N LEU A 49 11.76 0.18 -6.41
CA LEU A 49 12.69 -0.94 -6.61
C LEU A 49 12.54 -2.03 -5.53
N GLU A 50 12.14 -1.67 -4.31
CA GLU A 50 11.78 -2.61 -3.23
C GLU A 50 10.29 -2.47 -2.88
N ILE A 51 9.41 -2.95 -3.76
CA ILE A 51 7.98 -3.07 -3.47
C ILE A 51 7.81 -4.27 -2.54
N ALA A 52 7.69 -4.00 -1.25
CA ALA A 52 7.54 -5.02 -0.23
C ALA A 52 6.06 -5.34 -0.07
N GLN A 53 5.64 -6.48 -0.62
CA GLN A 53 4.41 -7.18 -0.27
C GLN A 53 3.09 -6.47 -0.65
N GLN A 54 2.31 -7.13 -1.49
CA GLN A 54 0.89 -6.79 -1.65
C GLN A 54 0.14 -7.20 -0.39
N PHE A 55 -0.53 -6.25 0.25
CA PHE A 55 -1.47 -6.48 1.32
C PHE A 55 -2.88 -6.40 0.73
N SER A 56 -3.32 -7.52 0.16
CA SER A 56 -4.68 -7.68 -0.33
C SER A 56 -5.44 -8.60 0.61
N GLY A 57 -6.28 -8.00 1.44
CA GLY A 57 -7.44 -8.71 2.00
C GLY A 57 -8.64 -8.35 1.14
N SER A 58 -9.52 -9.31 0.84
CA SER A 58 -10.87 -8.99 0.39
C SER A 58 -11.64 -8.38 1.56
N PHE A 59 -11.30 -7.14 1.95
CA PHE A 59 -12.03 -6.45 2.98
C PHE A 59 -13.40 -6.12 2.42
N LYS A 60 -14.45 -6.58 3.09
CA LYS A 60 -15.83 -6.21 2.80
C LYS A 60 -16.21 -5.14 3.83
N ALA A 61 -16.30 -3.89 3.39
CA ALA A 61 -16.65 -2.77 4.27
C ALA A 61 -17.89 -2.05 3.77
N ALA A 62 -18.61 -1.39 4.68
CA ALA A 62 -19.82 -0.63 4.34
C ALA A 62 -19.50 0.74 3.70
N SER A 63 -18.25 1.19 3.76
CA SER A 63 -17.80 2.43 3.13
C SER A 63 -16.35 2.35 2.63
N GLU A 64 -16.02 3.22 1.68
CA GLU A 64 -14.67 3.40 1.16
C GLU A 64 -13.66 3.63 2.28
N THR A 65 -13.99 4.54 3.21
CA THR A 65 -13.14 4.88 4.35
C THR A 65 -12.87 3.67 5.24
N GLN A 66 -13.89 2.87 5.53
CA GLN A 66 -13.72 1.65 6.33
C GLN A 66 -12.85 0.62 5.61
N ALA A 67 -13.00 0.46 4.29
CA ALA A 67 -12.15 -0.44 3.50
C ALA A 67 -10.69 0.03 3.54
N LYS A 68 -10.43 1.33 3.33
CA LYS A 68 -9.07 1.90 3.40
C LYS A 68 -8.45 1.73 4.78
N LEU A 69 -9.20 2.03 5.85
CA LEU A 69 -8.72 1.90 7.23
C LEU A 69 -8.38 0.45 7.60
N ALA A 70 -9.13 -0.53 7.07
CA ALA A 70 -8.84 -1.94 7.30
C ALA A 70 -7.48 -2.34 6.70
N VAL A 71 -7.22 -1.94 5.45
CA VAL A 71 -5.93 -2.16 4.78
C VAL A 71 -4.80 -1.43 5.50
N ILE A 72 -5.00 -0.18 5.91
CA ILE A 72 -4.00 0.59 6.66
C ILE A 72 -3.62 -0.10 7.97
N ARG A 73 -4.62 -0.64 8.69
CA ARG A 73 -4.36 -1.35 9.95
C ARG A 73 -3.56 -2.62 9.72
N ASP A 74 -3.92 -3.41 8.70
CA ASP A 74 -3.19 -4.62 8.33
C ASP A 74 -1.74 -4.31 7.93
N ALA A 75 -1.54 -3.30 7.08
CA ALA A 75 -0.22 -2.84 6.67
C ALA A 75 0.65 -2.41 7.86
N LYS A 76 0.10 -1.65 8.81
CA LYS A 76 0.82 -1.26 10.04
C LYS A 76 1.26 -2.46 10.87
N MET A 77 0.36 -3.41 11.12
CA MET A 77 0.68 -4.61 11.91
C MET A 77 1.81 -5.42 11.27
N LYS A 78 1.82 -5.53 9.93
CA LYS A 78 2.86 -6.25 9.20
C LYS A 78 4.19 -5.49 9.18
N ILE A 79 4.16 -4.17 9.02
CA ILE A 79 5.35 -3.32 9.19
C ILE A 79 5.93 -3.50 10.61
N ASP A 80 5.08 -3.50 11.63
CA ASP A 80 5.51 -3.70 13.01
C ASP A 80 6.13 -5.09 13.21
N ALA A 81 5.55 -6.14 12.64
CA ALA A 81 6.09 -7.49 12.68
C ALA A 81 7.46 -7.59 11.98
N ILE A 82 7.59 -7.04 10.76
CA ILE A 82 8.87 -7.00 10.03
C ILE A 82 9.95 -6.29 10.85
N LEU A 83 9.61 -5.15 11.47
CA LEU A 83 10.54 -4.39 12.29
C LEU A 83 10.88 -5.09 13.60
N ALA A 84 9.99 -5.92 14.14
CA ALA A 84 10.24 -6.72 15.32
C ALA A 84 11.13 -7.94 15.03
N GLU A 85 11.00 -8.58 13.86
CA GLU A 85 11.85 -9.70 13.42
C GLU A 85 13.28 -9.27 13.06
N LEU A 86 13.51 -7.99 12.79
CA LEU A 86 14.82 -7.43 12.48
C LEU A 86 15.62 -6.96 13.72
N ASN A 87 15.03 -7.05 14.92
CA ASN A 87 15.66 -6.73 16.21
C ASN A 87 16.10 -8.00 16.94
#